data_AF-A0A0G4HLY0-F1
#
_entry.id   AF-A0A0G4HLY0-F1
#
_cell.length_a   1.000
_cell.length_b   1.000
_cell.length_c   1.000
_cell.angle_alpha   90.00
_cell.angle_beta   90.00
_cell.angle_gamma   90.00
#
_symmetry.space_group_name_H-M   'P 1'
#
loop_
_entity.id
_entity.type
_entity.pdbx_description
1 polymer ?
#
loop_
_entity_poly.entity_id
_entity_poly.type
_entity_poly.pdbx_seq_one_letter_code
_entity_poly.pdbx_strand_id
1 'polypeptide(L)'
;MGGRGRWAFWASLLSSSVVQNVRASAGGDLPFFLQTSPMFKSLHRRALSSRVPLKASSSGAPVQPNPSHAFCGRRRISSLLETEDEGVSQLGQTVEVCGWARTIRQAGGGSFCFVELNDGSCLRNLQVVVDASVGEEAFGQLKKLGTGASFRFVGELVESQGGGQKVELQVKGEAGKVTVFGDGGGSAFPLAKKRHSKEYLRQIAHLRPRTNLIGAVSRVRNSMAAATHAFFQERGFLYVHTPIITAADCEGAGEMFHVTTILSKLKYGEKDAAKQPLPPKALDASKDFFGKPAFLTVSGQLAVENFCCALSDVYTFGPTFRAENSNTARHLAEFWMVEPELAFADLETCVRCGEAYLKFCVEWALKNCKSDIAFFEKWVDKSLSERLRDITEKPFSRVSYTEAVDMLQKAVKEGTMEFENTPEWGDDLQTEHERWLAETVFKGPVVVVDYPRDLKAFYMKQNEDGKTVAAMDVLVPRIGEVIGGSQREENLEKLEKRMKECDLDLEAYWWYRDLRRFGTVPHAGFGLGFERLLMLVTGLENIREVIPYPRWPSHADF
;
A
#
# COMPACT_ATOMS: atom_id res chain seq x y z
N MET A 1 39.72 -44.49 -2.44
CA MET A 1 38.37 -45.07 -2.59
C MET A 1 37.41 -44.02 -2.03
N GLY A 2 36.77 -43.10 -2.74
CA GLY A 2 36.08 -43.12 -4.05
C GLY A 2 34.58 -42.93 -3.74
N GLY A 3 33.82 -41.92 -4.18
CA GLY A 3 34.07 -40.72 -4.97
C GLY A 3 32.91 -39.72 -4.76
N ARG A 4 33.16 -38.43 -5.00
CA ARG A 4 32.12 -37.38 -5.08
C ARG A 4 31.96 -36.96 -6.55
N GLY A 5 30.76 -37.15 -7.11
CA GLY A 5 30.30 -36.53 -8.36
C GLY A 5 29.94 -35.06 -8.11
N ARG A 6 30.40 -34.13 -8.97
CA ARG A 6 29.64 -33.46 -10.06
C ARG A 6 28.36 -32.80 -9.52
N TRP A 7 28.19 -31.48 -9.57
CA TRP A 7 28.06 -30.65 -10.78
C TRP A 7 28.57 -29.21 -10.58
N ALA A 8 29.52 -28.79 -11.42
CA ALA A 8 29.74 -27.39 -11.79
C ALA A 8 30.23 -27.38 -13.26
N PHE A 9 29.28 -27.08 -14.16
CA PHE A 9 29.43 -26.84 -15.59
C PHE A 9 28.34 -25.78 -15.83
N TRP A 10 28.63 -24.50 -15.96
CA TRP A 10 28.98 -23.83 -17.21
C TRP A 10 29.50 -22.42 -16.89
N ALA A 11 30.71 -22.07 -17.32
CA ALA A 11 31.11 -20.69 -17.65
C ALA A 11 32.47 -20.73 -18.37
N SER A 12 32.43 -21.07 -19.66
CA SER A 12 33.53 -20.90 -20.60
C SER A 12 32.90 -20.49 -21.92
N LEU A 13 33.05 -19.23 -22.30
CA LEU A 13 33.29 -18.82 -23.68
C LEU A 13 33.57 -17.32 -23.74
N LEU A 14 34.61 -16.98 -24.52
CA LEU A 14 35.04 -15.66 -24.99
C LEU A 14 36.09 -14.92 -24.12
N SER A 15 37.33 -15.39 -24.22
CA SER A 15 38.46 -14.48 -24.50
C SER A 15 39.48 -15.14 -25.42
N SER A 16 39.75 -14.52 -26.56
CA SER A 16 40.93 -14.62 -27.45
C SER A 16 40.69 -13.52 -28.49
N SER A 17 41.55 -12.56 -28.82
CA SER A 17 43.02 -12.43 -28.85
C SER A 17 43.29 -10.94 -29.19
N VAL A 18 44.29 -10.22 -28.67
CA VAL A 18 45.69 -10.09 -29.14
C VAL A 18 46.29 -8.97 -28.22
N VAL A 19 47.20 -9.23 -27.25
CA VAL A 19 48.69 -9.23 -27.31
C VAL A 19 49.25 -7.85 -27.77
N GLN A 20 50.08 -7.06 -27.06
CA GLN A 20 51.32 -7.36 -26.31
C GLN A 20 51.83 -6.13 -25.49
N ASN A 21 52.34 -6.40 -24.28
CA ASN A 21 53.50 -5.88 -23.51
C ASN A 21 53.97 -4.41 -23.68
N VAL A 22 54.34 -3.65 -22.63
CA VAL A 22 55.43 -3.89 -21.65
C VAL A 22 55.21 -3.08 -20.35
N ARG A 23 55.55 -3.66 -19.18
CA ARG A 23 55.70 -2.98 -17.88
C ARG A 23 57.07 -2.29 -17.78
N ALA A 24 57.13 -1.07 -17.25
CA ALA A 24 58.26 -0.62 -16.44
C ALA A 24 57.85 0.54 -15.51
N SER A 25 58.37 0.45 -14.29
CA SER A 25 58.21 1.32 -13.14
C SER A 25 59.06 2.60 -13.19
N ALA A 26 58.75 3.48 -12.24
CA ALA A 26 59.65 4.43 -11.55
C ALA A 26 59.59 5.89 -12.01
N GLY A 27 59.75 6.76 -11.02
CA GLY A 27 59.48 8.18 -11.08
C GLY A 27 60.46 8.99 -11.92
N GLY A 28 60.10 10.25 -12.13
CA GLY A 28 60.92 11.23 -12.82
C GLY A 28 60.07 12.37 -13.36
N ASP A 29 60.08 13.49 -12.65
CA ASP A 29 59.67 14.80 -13.17
C ASP A 29 60.39 15.14 -14.47
N LEU A 30 59.72 15.83 -15.41
CA LEU A 30 60.27 16.84 -16.35
C LEU A 30 59.16 17.37 -17.30
N PRO A 31 59.34 18.55 -17.96
CA PRO A 31 58.64 19.76 -17.58
C PRO A 31 57.87 20.42 -18.75
N PHE A 32 57.29 21.55 -18.39
CA PHE A 32 56.76 22.64 -19.22
C PHE A 32 57.70 23.02 -20.40
N PHE A 33 57.30 22.75 -21.64
CA PHE A 33 57.26 23.69 -22.79
C PHE A 33 57.05 22.93 -24.12
N LEU A 34 55.88 23.14 -24.74
CA LEU A 34 55.75 23.65 -26.13
C LEU A 34 54.29 23.59 -26.56
N GLN A 35 53.61 24.72 -26.36
CA GLN A 35 52.50 25.15 -27.19
C GLN A 35 52.99 25.17 -28.64
N THR A 36 52.41 24.35 -29.51
CA THR A 36 51.87 24.71 -30.85
C THR A 36 51.58 23.44 -31.65
N SER A 37 50.34 22.95 -31.60
CA SER A 37 49.80 22.03 -32.62
C SER A 37 48.30 22.30 -32.82
N PRO A 38 47.78 22.44 -34.05
CA PRO A 38 46.37 22.79 -34.31
C PRO A 38 45.37 21.67 -33.97
N MET A 39 45.84 20.50 -33.54
CA MET A 39 45.00 19.32 -33.35
C MET A 39 44.34 19.23 -31.95
N PHE A 40 44.59 20.20 -31.06
CA PHE A 40 43.95 20.25 -29.72
C PHE A 40 42.77 21.24 -29.62
N LYS A 41 42.60 22.15 -30.60
CA LYS A 41 41.46 23.09 -30.64
C LYS A 41 40.20 22.52 -31.30
N SER A 42 40.27 21.33 -31.89
CA SER A 42 39.12 20.67 -32.54
C SER A 42 38.31 19.76 -31.60
N LEU A 43 38.86 19.30 -30.48
CA LEU A 43 38.13 18.44 -29.53
C LEU A 43 37.53 19.17 -28.31
N HIS A 44 37.89 20.43 -28.08
CA HIS A 44 37.32 21.24 -26.99
C HIS A 44 36.28 22.29 -27.43
N ARG A 45 35.95 22.36 -28.73
CA ARG A 45 34.88 23.22 -29.26
C ARG A 45 33.61 22.49 -29.72
N ARG A 46 33.53 21.17 -29.53
CA ARG A 46 32.32 20.36 -29.75
C ARG A 46 31.58 19.93 -28.48
N ALA A 47 32.06 20.33 -27.30
CA ALA A 47 31.42 20.03 -26.01
C ALA A 47 30.74 21.25 -25.35
N LEU A 48 30.74 22.41 -26.01
CA LEU A 48 30.18 23.66 -25.47
C LEU A 48 29.39 24.42 -26.56
N SER A 49 28.40 23.77 -27.16
CA SER A 49 27.37 24.45 -27.96
C SER A 49 26.15 23.53 -28.17
N SER A 50 25.44 23.28 -27.06
CA SER A 50 24.02 22.89 -27.09
C SER A 50 23.43 23.13 -25.70
N ARG A 51 23.45 24.40 -25.25
CA ARG A 51 22.56 24.82 -24.17
C ARG A 51 21.16 24.94 -24.76
N VAL A 52 20.49 23.81 -24.89
CA VAL A 52 19.03 23.77 -24.95
C VAL A 52 18.57 24.22 -23.56
N PRO A 53 17.71 25.24 -23.43
CA PRO A 53 17.17 25.58 -22.13
C PRO A 53 16.41 24.35 -21.61
N LEU A 54 16.75 23.90 -20.41
CA LEU A 54 15.96 22.94 -19.64
C LEU A 54 14.59 23.57 -19.41
N LYS A 55 13.67 23.36 -20.36
CA LYS A 55 12.24 23.37 -20.03
C LYS A 55 12.08 22.27 -19.00
N ALA A 56 11.69 22.64 -17.79
CA ALA A 56 11.15 21.70 -16.83
C ALA A 56 10.08 20.87 -17.55
N SER A 57 10.34 19.59 -17.77
CA SER A 57 9.32 18.66 -18.22
C SER A 57 8.40 18.43 -17.03
N SER A 58 7.38 19.28 -16.91
CA SER A 58 6.21 19.05 -16.09
C SER A 58 5.43 17.86 -16.66
N SER A 59 5.88 16.64 -16.36
CA SER A 59 5.07 15.42 -16.33
C SER A 59 5.99 14.21 -16.09
N GLY A 60 6.51 14.09 -14.87
CA GLY A 60 6.77 12.76 -14.31
C GLY A 60 5.43 12.09 -14.04
N ALA A 61 4.61 11.85 -15.07
CA ALA A 61 3.51 10.93 -14.90
C ALA A 61 4.15 9.55 -14.70
N PRO A 62 3.64 8.72 -13.77
CA PRO A 62 4.01 7.30 -13.76
C PRO A 62 3.89 6.79 -15.20
N VAL A 63 4.90 6.07 -15.67
CA VAL A 63 4.85 5.37 -16.95
C VAL A 63 3.57 4.54 -16.91
N GLN A 64 2.52 4.99 -17.62
CA GLN A 64 1.29 4.24 -17.74
C GLN A 64 1.71 2.88 -18.29
N PRO A 65 1.55 1.78 -17.54
CA PRO A 65 2.06 0.49 -17.95
C PRO A 65 1.43 0.18 -19.30
N ASN A 66 2.24 0.09 -20.36
CA ASN A 66 1.74 -0.24 -21.70
C ASN A 66 1.05 -1.61 -21.61
N PRO A 67 -0.29 -1.66 -21.54
CA PRO A 67 -1.00 -2.87 -21.09
C PRO A 67 -1.15 -3.87 -22.22
N SER A 68 -0.49 -3.63 -23.36
CA SER A 68 -0.75 -4.28 -24.64
C SER A 68 -0.31 -5.75 -24.68
N HIS A 69 0.60 -6.21 -23.82
CA HIS A 69 0.98 -7.63 -23.81
C HIS A 69 1.15 -8.16 -22.38
N ALA A 70 0.23 -9.03 -21.95
CA ALA A 70 0.53 -9.94 -20.86
C ALA A 70 1.63 -10.91 -21.31
N PHE A 71 2.44 -11.41 -20.38
CA PHE A 71 3.52 -12.37 -20.69
C PHE A 71 3.06 -13.63 -21.44
N CYS A 72 1.78 -13.99 -21.37
CA CYS A 72 1.20 -15.10 -22.10
C CYS A 72 0.58 -14.73 -23.47
N GLY A 73 0.87 -13.55 -24.02
CA GLY A 73 0.40 -13.11 -25.32
C GLY A 73 -1.05 -12.59 -25.36
N ARG A 74 -1.87 -12.87 -24.32
CA ARG A 74 -3.22 -12.33 -24.21
C ARG A 74 -3.23 -10.81 -24.03
N ARG A 75 -4.27 -10.16 -24.55
CA ARG A 75 -4.65 -8.80 -24.22
C ARG A 75 -5.42 -8.78 -22.89
N ARG A 76 -5.12 -7.80 -22.05
CA ARG A 76 -5.96 -7.49 -20.88
C ARG A 76 -7.23 -6.79 -21.36
N ILE A 77 -8.36 -7.07 -20.73
CA ILE A 77 -9.63 -6.44 -21.10
C ILE A 77 -9.55 -4.91 -20.91
N SER A 78 -8.86 -4.43 -19.88
CA SER A 78 -8.63 -3.00 -19.67
C SER A 78 -7.90 -2.33 -20.84
N SER A 79 -6.99 -3.03 -21.53
CA SER A 79 -6.28 -2.49 -22.71
C SER A 79 -7.19 -2.30 -23.93
N LEU A 80 -8.39 -2.87 -23.90
CA LEU A 80 -9.40 -2.73 -24.93
C LEU A 80 -10.43 -1.67 -24.50
N LEU A 81 -10.92 -1.75 -23.25
CA LEU A 81 -12.10 -1.00 -22.81
C LEU A 81 -11.82 0.29 -22.02
N GLU A 82 -10.64 0.46 -21.44
CA GLU A 82 -10.28 1.64 -20.63
C GLU A 82 -9.42 2.65 -21.42
N THR A 83 -9.43 2.54 -22.75
CA THR A 83 -8.88 3.52 -23.69
C THR A 83 -9.83 4.71 -23.86
N GLU A 84 -9.34 5.86 -24.29
CA GLU A 84 -10.16 7.08 -24.44
C GLU A 84 -11.34 6.90 -25.41
N ASP A 85 -11.16 6.08 -26.44
CA ASP A 85 -12.18 5.75 -27.44
C ASP A 85 -12.92 4.43 -27.14
N GLU A 86 -12.63 3.78 -26.02
CA GLU A 86 -13.15 2.48 -25.58
C GLU A 86 -12.97 1.37 -26.63
N GLY A 87 -11.85 1.39 -27.34
CA GLY A 87 -11.41 0.30 -28.21
C GLY A 87 -11.81 0.45 -29.68
N VAL A 88 -12.46 1.56 -30.05
CA VAL A 88 -12.90 1.82 -31.43
C VAL A 88 -11.73 1.87 -32.42
N SER A 89 -10.57 2.41 -32.02
CA SER A 89 -9.34 2.41 -32.82
C SER A 89 -8.75 1.01 -33.06
N GLN A 90 -9.24 -0.01 -32.34
CA GLN A 90 -8.75 -1.38 -32.40
C GLN A 90 -9.69 -2.32 -33.17
N LEU A 91 -10.73 -1.78 -33.81
CA LEU A 91 -11.66 -2.54 -34.63
C LEU A 91 -10.96 -3.26 -35.80
N GLY A 92 -11.46 -4.45 -36.14
CA GLY A 92 -10.90 -5.34 -37.18
C GLY A 92 -9.68 -6.13 -36.73
N GLN A 93 -9.13 -5.87 -35.53
CA GLN A 93 -7.99 -6.63 -35.03
C GLN A 93 -8.42 -7.98 -34.49
N THR A 94 -7.69 -9.04 -34.85
CA THR A 94 -7.79 -10.33 -34.17
C THR A 94 -7.05 -10.26 -32.84
N VAL A 95 -7.75 -10.49 -31.73
CA VAL A 95 -7.19 -10.42 -30.38
C VAL A 95 -7.43 -11.71 -29.61
N GLU A 96 -6.48 -12.06 -28.75
CA GLU A 96 -6.62 -13.12 -27.76
C GLU A 96 -6.95 -12.50 -26.39
N VAL A 97 -8.01 -12.98 -25.74
CA VAL A 97 -8.39 -12.59 -24.39
C VAL A 97 -8.59 -13.83 -23.51
N CYS A 98 -8.33 -13.70 -22.22
CA CYS A 98 -8.62 -14.76 -21.25
C CYS A 98 -9.27 -14.17 -20.01
N GLY A 99 -10.15 -14.92 -19.38
CA GLY A 99 -10.82 -14.49 -18.14
C GLY A 99 -11.85 -15.49 -17.64
N TRP A 100 -12.69 -15.01 -16.73
CA TRP A 100 -13.80 -15.78 -16.15
C TRP A 100 -15.13 -15.21 -16.61
N ALA A 101 -16.07 -16.09 -16.96
CA ALA A 101 -17.41 -15.69 -17.35
C ALA A 101 -18.17 -15.16 -16.14
N ARG A 102 -18.68 -13.93 -16.26
CA ARG A 102 -19.68 -13.34 -15.37
C ARG A 102 -21.06 -13.89 -15.65
N THR A 103 -21.38 -14.05 -16.93
CA THR A 103 -22.59 -14.66 -17.42
C THR A 103 -22.32 -15.34 -18.76
N ILE A 104 -23.09 -16.39 -19.04
CA ILE A 104 -23.16 -17.05 -20.35
C ILE A 104 -24.65 -17.12 -20.71
N ARG A 105 -25.01 -16.61 -21.87
CA ARG A 105 -26.41 -16.54 -22.35
C ARG A 105 -26.49 -17.09 -23.77
N GLN A 106 -27.33 -18.09 -23.98
CA GLN A 106 -27.62 -18.60 -25.33
C GLN A 106 -28.65 -17.67 -26.00
N ALA A 107 -28.50 -17.46 -27.31
CA ALA A 107 -29.40 -16.62 -28.10
C ALA A 107 -29.53 -17.13 -29.54
N GLY A 108 -30.44 -16.52 -30.31
CA GLY A 108 -30.68 -16.88 -31.72
C GLY A 108 -31.15 -18.34 -31.91
N GLY A 109 -31.98 -18.85 -31.00
CA GLY A 109 -32.40 -20.26 -31.03
C GLY A 109 -31.28 -21.26 -30.68
N GLY A 110 -30.19 -20.81 -30.04
CA GLY A 110 -29.04 -21.63 -29.67
C GLY A 110 -27.90 -21.62 -30.69
N SER A 111 -27.95 -20.72 -31.69
CA SER A 111 -26.92 -20.56 -32.72
C SER A 111 -25.71 -19.74 -32.26
N PHE A 112 -25.86 -18.89 -31.24
CA PHE A 112 -24.75 -18.16 -30.63
C PHE A 112 -24.86 -18.06 -29.11
N CYS A 113 -23.71 -17.85 -28.46
CA CYS A 113 -23.58 -17.61 -27.03
C CYS A 113 -22.95 -16.24 -26.76
N PHE A 114 -23.57 -15.45 -25.89
CA PHE A 114 -23.00 -14.26 -25.31
C PHE A 114 -22.28 -14.61 -24.01
N VAL A 115 -20.99 -14.33 -23.94
CA VAL A 115 -20.17 -14.49 -22.74
C VAL A 115 -19.73 -13.11 -22.27
N GLU A 116 -20.14 -12.72 -21.06
CA GLU A 116 -19.59 -11.53 -20.41
C GLU A 116 -18.30 -11.94 -19.69
N LEU A 117 -17.15 -11.64 -20.29
CA LEU A 117 -15.84 -12.04 -19.79
C LEU A 117 -15.23 -10.94 -18.93
N ASN A 118 -14.65 -11.31 -17.79
CA ASN A 118 -13.85 -10.40 -16.97
C ASN A 118 -12.54 -11.08 -16.54
N ASP A 119 -11.44 -10.33 -16.58
CA ASP A 119 -10.10 -10.83 -16.24
C ASP A 119 -9.51 -10.12 -15.01
N GLY A 120 -10.32 -9.32 -14.31
CA GLY A 120 -9.92 -8.53 -13.14
C GLY A 120 -9.15 -7.25 -13.45
N SER A 121 -8.71 -7.04 -14.69
CA SER A 121 -7.89 -5.87 -15.07
C SER A 121 -8.64 -4.53 -15.01
N CYS A 122 -9.96 -4.56 -15.14
CA CYS A 122 -10.87 -3.42 -14.96
C CYS A 122 -12.22 -3.91 -14.42
N LEU A 123 -13.10 -2.96 -14.10
CA LEU A 123 -14.46 -3.24 -13.65
C LEU A 123 -15.36 -3.74 -14.80
N ARG A 124 -15.14 -3.23 -16.02
CA ARG A 124 -15.94 -3.56 -17.21
C ARG A 124 -15.76 -5.02 -17.64
N ASN A 125 -16.80 -5.58 -18.25
CA ASN A 125 -16.75 -6.88 -18.89
C ASN A 125 -16.63 -6.71 -20.40
N LEU A 126 -15.85 -7.55 -21.06
CA LEU A 126 -15.86 -7.66 -22.51
C LEU A 126 -16.99 -8.61 -22.92
N GLN A 127 -17.88 -8.16 -23.80
CA GLN A 127 -18.83 -9.04 -24.45
C GLN A 127 -18.10 -9.86 -25.51
N VAL A 128 -18.19 -11.18 -25.41
CA VAL A 128 -17.70 -12.14 -26.41
C VAL A 128 -18.91 -12.84 -27.02
N VAL A 129 -19.06 -12.74 -28.32
CA VAL A 129 -20.11 -13.40 -29.11
C VAL A 129 -19.49 -14.60 -29.78
N VAL A 130 -19.90 -15.80 -29.38
CA VAL A 130 -19.40 -17.06 -29.91
C VAL A 130 -20.46 -17.68 -30.79
N ASP A 131 -20.15 -17.86 -32.07
CA ASP A 131 -21.02 -18.49 -33.05
C ASP A 131 -20.83 -20.02 -33.09
N ALA A 132 -21.88 -20.78 -33.41
CA ALA A 132 -21.79 -22.25 -33.51
C ALA A 132 -20.78 -22.74 -34.56
N SER A 133 -20.40 -21.91 -35.54
CA SER A 133 -19.40 -22.23 -36.57
C SER A 133 -17.99 -22.50 -36.05
N VAL A 134 -17.69 -22.23 -34.77
CA VAL A 134 -16.37 -22.51 -34.16
C VAL A 134 -16.13 -24.00 -33.88
N GLY A 135 -17.15 -24.85 -34.12
CA GLY A 135 -17.07 -26.30 -33.96
C GLY A 135 -17.93 -26.85 -32.82
N GLU A 136 -18.51 -28.03 -33.04
CA GLU A 136 -19.49 -28.64 -32.14
C GLU A 136 -18.93 -28.98 -30.76
N GLU A 137 -17.66 -29.42 -30.68
CA GLU A 137 -17.02 -29.77 -29.41
C GLU A 137 -16.88 -28.55 -28.49
N ALA A 138 -16.22 -27.49 -28.97
CA ALA A 138 -15.96 -26.29 -28.18
C ALA A 138 -17.25 -25.53 -27.85
N PHE A 139 -18.15 -25.39 -28.83
CA PHE A 139 -19.43 -24.71 -28.64
C PHE A 139 -20.38 -25.53 -27.75
N GLY A 140 -20.37 -26.86 -27.89
CA GLY A 140 -21.15 -27.79 -27.07
C GLY A 140 -20.72 -27.79 -25.60
N GLN A 141 -19.42 -27.68 -25.33
CA GLN A 141 -18.89 -27.49 -23.97
C GLN A 141 -19.32 -26.13 -23.41
N LEU A 142 -19.09 -25.04 -24.14
CA LEU A 142 -19.45 -23.68 -23.73
C LEU A 142 -20.92 -23.58 -23.27
N LYS A 143 -21.85 -24.19 -23.99
CA LYS A 143 -23.29 -24.18 -23.69
C LYS A 143 -23.67 -24.79 -22.33
N LYS A 144 -22.82 -25.66 -21.79
CA LYS A 144 -23.04 -26.35 -20.49
C LYS A 144 -22.45 -25.60 -19.30
N LEU A 145 -21.65 -24.56 -19.56
CA LEU A 145 -20.92 -23.83 -18.53
C LEU A 145 -21.71 -22.62 -18.03
N GLY A 146 -21.25 -22.07 -16.90
CA GLY A 146 -21.91 -20.94 -16.26
C GLY A 146 -20.94 -19.93 -15.65
N THR A 147 -21.44 -19.22 -14.65
CA THR A 147 -20.69 -18.19 -13.90
C THR A 147 -19.42 -18.81 -13.30
N GLY A 148 -18.29 -18.15 -13.44
CA GLY A 148 -17.01 -18.60 -12.90
C GLY A 148 -16.24 -19.56 -13.80
N ALA A 149 -16.82 -20.03 -14.91
CA ALA A 149 -16.09 -20.78 -15.91
C ALA A 149 -14.97 -19.93 -16.53
N SER A 150 -13.85 -20.57 -16.87
CA SER A 150 -12.64 -19.87 -17.33
C SER A 150 -12.30 -20.21 -18.77
N PHE A 151 -11.96 -19.19 -19.53
CA PHE A 151 -11.84 -19.28 -20.99
C PHE A 151 -10.62 -18.54 -21.52
N ARG A 152 -10.13 -19.01 -22.67
CA ARG A 152 -9.41 -18.21 -23.67
C ARG A 152 -10.26 -18.12 -24.92
N PHE A 153 -10.37 -16.92 -25.47
CA PHE A 153 -11.01 -16.63 -26.74
C PHE A 153 -10.03 -15.96 -27.69
N VAL A 154 -10.04 -16.38 -28.94
CA VAL A 154 -9.39 -15.69 -30.06
C VAL A 154 -10.49 -15.30 -31.04
N GLY A 155 -10.58 -14.02 -31.37
CA GLY A 155 -11.63 -13.50 -32.25
C GLY A 155 -11.32 -12.10 -32.76
N GLU A 156 -12.21 -11.57 -33.58
CA GLU A 156 -12.10 -10.23 -34.15
C GLU A 156 -12.84 -9.20 -33.29
N LEU A 157 -12.21 -8.07 -32.99
CA LEU A 157 -12.87 -6.96 -32.30
C LEU A 157 -13.73 -6.18 -33.31
N VAL A 158 -15.04 -6.09 -33.05
CA VAL A 158 -16.00 -5.43 -33.94
C VAL A 158 -16.82 -4.38 -33.20
N GLU A 159 -17.51 -3.53 -33.95
CA GLU A 159 -18.48 -2.59 -33.38
C GLU A 159 -19.67 -3.37 -32.80
N SER A 160 -19.99 -3.06 -31.55
CA SER A 160 -21.08 -3.71 -30.84
C SER A 160 -22.43 -3.32 -31.45
N GLN A 161 -23.27 -4.32 -31.70
CA GLN A 161 -24.66 -4.10 -32.11
C GLN A 161 -25.59 -3.77 -30.92
N GLY A 162 -25.10 -3.93 -29.68
CA GLY A 162 -25.82 -3.62 -28.46
C GLY A 162 -25.47 -2.24 -27.89
N GLY A 163 -26.46 -1.53 -27.33
CA GLY A 163 -26.27 -0.16 -26.81
C GLY A 163 -25.49 -0.02 -25.49
N GLY A 164 -25.01 -1.11 -24.89
CA GLY A 164 -24.31 -1.10 -23.59
C GLY A 164 -22.79 -1.00 -23.66
N GLN A 165 -22.21 -1.12 -24.86
CA GLN A 165 -20.77 -1.13 -25.10
C GLN A 165 -20.48 -0.70 -26.54
N LYS A 166 -19.30 -0.13 -26.80
CA LYS A 166 -18.89 0.29 -28.16
C LYS A 166 -18.31 -0.84 -28.99
N VAL A 167 -17.62 -1.78 -28.34
CA VAL A 167 -16.94 -2.90 -29.01
C VAL A 167 -17.32 -4.24 -28.39
N GLU A 168 -17.24 -5.30 -29.18
CA GLU A 168 -17.39 -6.69 -28.74
C GLU A 168 -16.45 -7.62 -29.51
N LEU A 169 -16.16 -8.80 -28.96
CA LEU A 169 -15.30 -9.79 -29.59
C LEU A 169 -16.15 -10.84 -30.31
N GLN A 170 -16.00 -10.96 -31.62
CA GLN A 170 -16.67 -11.98 -32.43
C GLN A 170 -15.76 -13.20 -32.62
N VAL A 171 -16.23 -14.36 -32.17
CA VAL A 171 -15.54 -15.64 -32.28
C VAL A 171 -16.37 -16.55 -33.19
N LYS A 172 -15.98 -16.62 -34.47
CA LYS A 172 -16.72 -17.33 -35.53
C LYS A 172 -15.77 -17.97 -36.55
N GLY A 173 -16.25 -19.01 -37.23
CA GLY A 173 -15.52 -19.72 -38.28
C GLY A 173 -14.16 -20.28 -37.83
N GLU A 174 -13.28 -20.55 -38.79
CA GLU A 174 -11.95 -21.13 -38.52
C GLU A 174 -10.97 -20.17 -37.83
N ALA A 175 -11.20 -18.86 -37.93
CA ALA A 175 -10.39 -17.84 -37.27
C ALA A 175 -10.72 -17.72 -35.77
N GLY A 176 -11.94 -18.05 -35.38
CA GLY A 176 -12.40 -18.03 -33.99
C GLY A 176 -11.93 -19.27 -33.22
N LYS A 177 -11.37 -19.07 -32.02
CA LYS A 177 -11.00 -20.19 -31.13
C LYS A 177 -11.56 -20.00 -29.74
N VAL A 178 -12.07 -21.09 -29.18
CA VAL A 178 -12.52 -21.18 -27.79
C VAL A 178 -11.71 -22.25 -27.09
N THR A 179 -11.11 -21.91 -25.95
CA THR A 179 -10.46 -22.88 -25.05
C THR A 179 -11.09 -22.75 -23.68
N VAL A 180 -11.59 -23.87 -23.16
CA VAL A 180 -12.13 -23.96 -21.79
C VAL A 180 -11.03 -24.45 -20.86
N PHE A 181 -10.79 -23.74 -19.76
CA PHE A 181 -9.83 -24.15 -18.72
C PHE A 181 -10.51 -24.78 -17.50
N GLY A 182 -11.75 -24.40 -17.19
CA GLY A 182 -12.48 -24.89 -16.03
C GLY A 182 -13.94 -24.49 -16.05
N ASP A 183 -14.80 -25.32 -15.46
CA ASP A 183 -16.26 -25.29 -15.61
C ASP A 183 -17.00 -24.28 -14.72
N GLY A 184 -16.33 -23.71 -13.72
CA GLY A 184 -16.89 -22.74 -12.77
C GLY A 184 -17.64 -23.33 -11.58
N GLY A 185 -17.71 -24.67 -11.44
CA GLY A 185 -18.26 -25.35 -10.26
C GLY A 185 -19.79 -25.37 -10.12
N GLY A 186 -20.54 -24.83 -11.09
CA GLY A 186 -22.00 -24.89 -11.13
C GLY A 186 -22.68 -24.35 -9.87
N SER A 187 -23.61 -25.11 -9.29
CA SER A 187 -24.36 -24.72 -8.08
C SER A 187 -23.51 -24.67 -6.81
N ALA A 188 -22.34 -25.31 -6.80
CA ALA A 188 -21.41 -25.27 -5.68
C ALA A 188 -20.59 -23.97 -5.63
N PHE A 189 -20.63 -23.14 -6.68
CA PHE A 189 -19.85 -21.90 -6.72
C PHE A 189 -20.41 -20.85 -5.74
N PRO A 190 -19.65 -20.45 -4.70
CA PRO A 190 -20.14 -19.54 -3.66
C PRO A 190 -20.57 -18.17 -4.18
N LEU A 191 -19.93 -17.70 -5.26
CA LEU A 191 -20.19 -16.41 -5.89
C LEU A 191 -21.22 -16.50 -7.02
N ALA A 192 -22.34 -17.16 -6.75
CA ALA A 192 -23.50 -17.12 -7.63
C ALA A 192 -23.94 -15.66 -7.92
N LYS A 193 -24.65 -15.45 -9.04
CA LYS A 193 -25.13 -14.15 -9.52
C LYS A 193 -26.27 -13.58 -8.64
N LYS A 194 -25.95 -13.29 -7.38
CA LYS A 194 -26.82 -12.66 -6.38
C LYS A 194 -26.01 -11.66 -5.57
N ARG A 195 -26.71 -10.80 -4.83
CA ARG A 195 -26.06 -9.91 -3.86
C ARG A 195 -25.57 -10.74 -2.68
N HIS A 196 -24.34 -10.49 -2.25
CA HIS A 196 -23.72 -11.11 -1.08
C HIS A 196 -23.44 -10.03 -0.04
N SER A 197 -23.60 -10.35 1.24
CA SER A 197 -23.21 -9.44 2.33
C SER A 197 -21.69 -9.36 2.47
N LYS A 198 -21.18 -8.28 3.05
CA LYS A 198 -19.73 -8.14 3.30
C LYS A 198 -19.26 -9.21 4.29
N GLU A 199 -20.10 -9.55 5.27
CA GLU A 199 -19.87 -10.60 6.27
C GLU A 199 -19.67 -11.96 5.62
N TYR A 200 -20.54 -12.33 4.66
CA TYR A 200 -20.37 -13.58 3.91
C TYR A 200 -19.09 -13.55 3.05
N LEU A 201 -18.81 -12.41 2.40
CA LEU A 201 -17.58 -12.28 1.62
C LEU A 201 -16.31 -12.45 2.46
N ARG A 202 -16.30 -12.02 3.73
CA ARG A 202 -15.18 -12.26 4.66
C ARG A 202 -14.95 -13.76 4.93
N GLN A 203 -16.00 -14.58 4.94
CA GLN A 203 -15.91 -16.04 5.14
C GLN A 203 -15.33 -16.78 3.92
N ILE A 204 -15.39 -16.17 2.74
CA ILE A 204 -14.84 -16.71 1.49
C ILE A 204 -13.79 -15.76 0.92
N ALA A 205 -12.91 -15.23 1.79
CA ALA A 205 -11.96 -14.19 1.41
C ALA A 205 -10.99 -14.61 0.28
N HIS A 206 -10.70 -15.90 0.12
CA HIS A 206 -9.99 -16.46 -1.03
C HIS A 206 -10.72 -16.32 -2.38
N LEU A 207 -12.06 -16.20 -2.40
CA LEU A 207 -12.86 -16.01 -3.62
C LEU A 207 -13.36 -14.58 -3.81
N ARG A 208 -13.56 -13.81 -2.72
CA ARG A 208 -14.16 -12.47 -2.79
C ARG A 208 -13.47 -11.48 -3.74
N PRO A 209 -12.16 -11.54 -4.08
CA PRO A 209 -11.55 -10.65 -5.08
C PRO A 209 -12.18 -10.78 -6.47
N ARG A 210 -12.89 -11.89 -6.75
CA ARG A 210 -13.66 -12.04 -7.98
C ARG A 210 -14.94 -11.19 -7.98
N THR A 211 -15.37 -10.59 -6.89
CA THR A 211 -16.53 -9.67 -6.88
C THR A 211 -16.16 -8.28 -7.40
N ASN A 212 -17.13 -7.51 -7.87
CA ASN A 212 -16.90 -6.12 -8.31
C ASN A 212 -16.31 -5.26 -7.19
N LEU A 213 -16.86 -5.39 -5.97
CA LEU A 213 -16.45 -4.60 -4.82
C LEU A 213 -14.98 -4.85 -4.46
N ILE A 214 -14.62 -6.09 -4.14
CA ILE A 214 -13.25 -6.37 -3.68
C ILE A 214 -12.24 -6.33 -4.83
N GLY A 215 -12.66 -6.61 -6.07
CA GLY A 215 -11.83 -6.39 -7.26
C GLY A 215 -11.45 -4.92 -7.44
N ALA A 216 -12.41 -3.99 -7.30
CA ALA A 216 -12.17 -2.56 -7.32
C ALA A 216 -11.26 -2.12 -6.16
N VAL A 217 -11.51 -2.60 -4.94
CA VAL A 217 -10.65 -2.30 -3.78
C VAL A 217 -9.22 -2.78 -4.01
N SER A 218 -9.02 -3.96 -4.58
CA SER A 218 -7.70 -4.52 -4.85
C SER A 218 -6.92 -3.69 -5.87
N ARG A 219 -7.59 -3.22 -6.93
CA ARG A 219 -6.98 -2.30 -7.93
C ARG A 219 -6.63 -0.95 -7.32
N VAL A 220 -7.53 -0.38 -6.52
CA VAL A 220 -7.25 0.88 -5.80
C VAL A 220 -6.09 0.71 -4.81
N ARG A 221 -6.04 -0.39 -4.06
CA ARG A 221 -4.91 -0.71 -3.17
C ARG A 221 -3.58 -0.72 -3.90
N ASN A 222 -3.51 -1.42 -5.03
CA ASN A 222 -2.32 -1.41 -5.89
C ASN A 222 -1.96 0.02 -6.35
N SER A 223 -2.95 0.80 -6.78
CA SER A 223 -2.73 2.18 -7.23
C SER A 223 -2.23 3.10 -6.12
N MET A 224 -2.74 2.95 -4.89
CA MET A 224 -2.30 3.74 -3.73
C MET A 224 -0.90 3.35 -3.27
N ALA A 225 -0.50 2.09 -3.39
CA ALA A 225 0.88 1.69 -3.14
C ALA A 225 1.84 2.32 -4.16
N ALA A 226 1.45 2.34 -5.44
CA ALA A 226 2.21 3.05 -6.48
C ALA A 226 2.27 4.56 -6.23
N ALA A 227 1.16 5.19 -5.81
CA ALA A 227 1.12 6.61 -5.45
C ALA A 227 2.05 6.92 -4.27
N THR A 228 2.06 6.06 -3.25
CA THR A 228 2.95 6.20 -2.09
C THR A 228 4.40 6.23 -2.52
N HIS A 229 4.83 5.24 -3.31
CA HIS A 229 6.19 5.20 -3.82
C HIS A 229 6.52 6.39 -4.72
N ALA A 230 5.61 6.79 -5.61
CA ALA A 230 5.81 7.95 -6.48
C ALA A 230 5.99 9.23 -5.67
N PHE A 231 5.13 9.49 -4.67
CA PHE A 231 5.20 10.70 -3.85
C PHE A 231 6.59 10.89 -3.22
N PHE A 232 7.06 9.86 -2.52
CA PHE A 232 8.31 9.91 -1.77
C PHE A 232 9.52 9.88 -2.70
N GLN A 233 9.57 8.98 -3.68
CA GLN A 233 10.74 8.84 -4.55
C GLN A 233 10.93 10.02 -5.50
N GLU A 234 9.85 10.64 -6.00
CA GLU A 234 9.94 11.88 -6.79
C GLU A 234 10.48 13.06 -5.98
N ARG A 235 10.42 12.99 -4.64
CA ARG A 235 10.95 13.98 -3.70
C ARG A 235 12.32 13.60 -3.14
N GLY A 236 12.91 12.52 -3.62
CA GLY A 236 14.26 12.09 -3.23
C GLY A 236 14.31 11.25 -1.95
N PHE A 237 13.18 10.88 -1.35
CA PHE A 237 13.16 10.01 -0.19
C PHE A 237 13.64 8.60 -0.57
N LEU A 238 14.38 7.96 0.34
CA LEU A 238 14.85 6.58 0.15
C LEU A 238 13.95 5.58 0.87
N TYR A 239 13.59 4.52 0.16
CA TYR A 239 12.79 3.43 0.72
C TYR A 239 13.66 2.49 1.56
N VAL A 240 13.34 2.36 2.84
CA VAL A 240 14.08 1.53 3.81
C VAL A 240 13.18 0.42 4.31
N HIS A 241 13.65 -0.83 4.17
CA HIS A 241 12.98 -1.99 4.78
C HIS A 241 13.45 -2.14 6.23
N THR A 242 12.58 -1.74 7.16
CA THR A 242 12.81 -1.88 8.60
C THR A 242 12.56 -3.33 9.08
N PRO A 243 13.19 -3.78 10.19
CA PRO A 243 13.02 -5.13 10.69
C PRO A 243 11.59 -5.36 11.21
N ILE A 244 11.00 -6.50 10.87
CA ILE A 244 9.68 -6.92 11.37
C ILE A 244 9.80 -7.58 12.75
N ILE A 245 10.83 -8.41 12.95
CA ILE A 245 11.10 -9.01 14.25
C ILE A 245 11.94 -8.02 15.07
N THR A 246 11.46 -7.65 16.25
CA THR A 246 12.09 -6.66 17.14
C THR A 246 12.28 -7.21 18.55
N ALA A 247 13.23 -6.62 19.27
CA ALA A 247 13.40 -6.80 20.72
C ALA A 247 13.12 -5.49 21.49
N ALA A 248 12.64 -4.46 20.78
CA ALA A 248 12.33 -3.15 21.32
C ALA A 248 10.85 -2.84 21.06
N ASP A 249 10.20 -2.25 22.05
CA ASP A 249 8.86 -1.68 21.90
C ASP A 249 8.97 -0.21 21.46
N CYS A 250 8.31 0.13 20.36
CA CYS A 250 8.31 1.48 19.83
C CYS A 250 7.28 2.38 20.52
N GLU A 251 6.12 1.85 20.88
CA GLU A 251 5.00 2.65 21.43
C GLU A 251 4.96 2.60 22.96
N GLY A 252 5.64 1.63 23.59
CA GLY A 252 5.91 1.58 25.03
C GLY A 252 4.71 1.20 25.90
N ALA A 253 3.57 0.84 25.30
CA ALA A 253 2.32 0.55 26.00
C ALA A 253 1.44 -0.53 25.32
N GLY A 254 1.83 -1.02 24.14
CA GLY A 254 1.01 -1.92 23.33
C GLY A 254 1.28 -3.40 23.61
N GLU A 255 0.24 -4.22 23.62
CA GLU A 255 0.42 -5.67 23.59
C GLU A 255 1.09 -6.07 22.27
N MET A 256 2.27 -6.71 22.34
CA MET A 256 3.01 -7.18 21.16
C MET A 256 2.88 -8.70 20.98
N PHE A 257 2.87 -9.16 19.73
CA PHE A 257 2.94 -10.60 19.44
C PHE A 257 4.34 -11.14 19.67
N HIS A 258 4.46 -12.17 20.50
CA HIS A 258 5.72 -12.89 20.70
C HIS A 258 6.10 -13.75 19.48
N VAL A 259 7.38 -13.72 19.11
CA VAL A 259 7.97 -14.59 18.10
C VAL A 259 8.90 -15.59 18.80
N THR A 260 8.52 -16.87 18.82
CA THR A 260 9.26 -17.91 19.54
C THR A 260 9.41 -19.19 18.71
N THR A 261 10.56 -19.84 18.84
CA THR A 261 10.78 -21.19 18.30
C THR A 261 10.59 -22.28 19.35
N ILE A 262 10.46 -21.93 20.63
CA ILE A 262 10.41 -22.91 21.72
C ILE A 262 9.16 -23.78 21.63
N LEU A 263 8.00 -23.19 21.31
CA LEU A 263 6.74 -23.94 21.18
C LEU A 263 6.81 -25.04 20.11
N SER A 264 7.56 -24.82 19.02
CA SER A 264 7.74 -25.83 17.96
C SER A 264 8.56 -27.04 18.40
N LYS A 265 9.37 -26.89 19.46
CA LYS A 265 10.20 -27.96 20.04
C LYS A 265 9.45 -28.79 21.07
N LEU A 266 8.29 -28.30 21.54
CA LEU A 266 7.39 -29.10 22.36
C LEU A 266 6.81 -30.17 21.45
N LYS A 267 7.07 -31.46 21.75
CA LYS A 267 6.48 -32.56 20.99
C LYS A 267 4.95 -32.48 21.16
N TYR A 268 4.26 -31.98 20.13
CA TYR A 268 2.81 -32.09 20.02
C TYR A 268 2.46 -33.57 19.84
N GLY A 269 2.13 -34.23 20.94
CA GLY A 269 1.93 -35.67 20.96
C GLY A 269 1.33 -36.14 22.26
N GLU A 270 0.07 -35.78 22.51
CA GLU A 270 -0.95 -36.61 23.16
C GLU A 270 -2.27 -35.82 23.14
N LYS A 271 -3.39 -36.50 22.93
CA LYS A 271 -4.73 -35.94 22.66
C LYS A 271 -5.34 -35.10 23.81
N ASP A 272 -4.56 -34.75 24.84
CA ASP A 272 -4.96 -33.95 25.99
C ASP A 272 -4.22 -32.60 26.13
N ALA A 273 -3.38 -32.21 25.17
CA ALA A 273 -2.62 -30.95 25.19
C ALA A 273 -3.49 -29.66 25.11
N ALA A 274 -4.79 -29.78 24.85
CA ALA A 274 -5.72 -28.65 24.90
C ALA A 274 -6.05 -28.18 26.34
N LYS A 275 -5.54 -28.84 27.39
CA LYS A 275 -5.93 -28.58 28.79
C LYS A 275 -4.83 -28.04 29.70
N GLN A 276 -3.63 -27.77 29.20
CA GLN A 276 -2.60 -27.12 30.02
C GLN A 276 -2.01 -25.91 29.30
N PRO A 277 -2.46 -24.68 29.64
CA PRO A 277 -1.72 -23.49 29.24
C PRO A 277 -0.32 -23.59 29.83
N LEU A 278 0.70 -23.50 28.99
CA LEU A 278 2.07 -23.34 29.46
C LEU A 278 2.10 -22.10 30.36
N PRO A 279 2.67 -22.18 31.57
CA PRO A 279 2.80 -21.00 32.42
C PRO A 279 3.66 -19.96 31.67
N PRO A 280 3.15 -18.74 31.43
CA PRO A 280 3.87 -17.69 30.69
C PRO A 280 5.24 -17.34 31.28
N LYS A 281 5.46 -17.64 32.57
CA LYS A 281 6.67 -17.35 33.33
C LYS A 281 7.87 -18.29 33.09
N ALA A 282 7.78 -19.29 32.20
CA ALA A 282 8.82 -20.34 32.10
C ALA A 282 9.37 -20.57 30.68
N LEU A 283 9.37 -19.55 29.82
CA LEU A 283 10.17 -19.57 28.59
C LEU A 283 11.48 -18.83 28.85
N ASP A 284 12.55 -19.59 29.07
CA ASP A 284 13.90 -19.05 29.16
C ASP A 284 14.30 -18.47 27.80
N ALA A 285 14.14 -17.15 27.65
CA ALA A 285 14.40 -16.44 26.40
C ALA A 285 15.85 -16.58 25.91
N SER A 286 16.80 -16.87 26.80
CA SER A 286 18.19 -17.14 26.43
C SER A 286 18.34 -18.43 25.60
N LYS A 287 17.35 -19.32 25.65
CA LYS A 287 17.27 -20.57 24.88
C LYS A 287 16.39 -20.48 23.64
N ASP A 288 15.77 -19.32 23.39
CA ASP A 288 15.04 -19.08 22.15
C ASP A 288 16.00 -18.69 21.00
N PHE A 289 15.48 -18.53 19.79
CA PHE A 289 16.26 -18.32 18.58
C PHE A 289 17.20 -17.12 18.64
N PHE A 290 16.74 -15.99 19.19
CA PHE A 290 17.51 -14.75 19.26
C PHE A 290 18.27 -14.56 20.58
N GLY A 291 18.18 -15.52 21.51
CA GLY A 291 18.82 -15.43 22.85
C GLY A 291 18.26 -14.33 23.76
N LYS A 292 17.13 -13.71 23.38
CA LYS A 292 16.38 -12.70 24.13
C LYS A 292 14.92 -12.66 23.63
N PRO A 293 13.99 -12.03 24.37
CA PRO A 293 12.62 -11.86 23.90
C PRO A 293 12.57 -11.19 22.53
N ALA A 294 11.74 -11.72 21.65
CA ALA A 294 11.52 -11.23 20.29
C ALA A 294 10.03 -11.15 19.99
N PHE A 295 9.66 -10.13 19.21
CA PHE A 295 8.28 -9.73 18.97
C PHE A 295 8.07 -9.32 17.53
N LEU A 296 6.83 -9.28 17.07
CA LEU A 296 6.47 -8.58 15.83
C LEU A 296 6.34 -7.09 16.12
N THR A 297 6.93 -6.25 15.27
CA THR A 297 7.00 -4.82 15.50
C THR A 297 5.65 -4.13 15.37
N VAL A 298 5.41 -3.15 16.25
CA VAL A 298 4.26 -2.23 16.16
C VAL A 298 4.53 -1.08 15.18
N SER A 299 5.80 -0.76 14.93
CA SER A 299 6.24 0.34 14.06
C SER A 299 7.71 0.17 13.63
N GLY A 300 8.04 0.61 12.41
CA GLY A 300 9.42 0.69 11.92
C GLY A 300 10.18 1.95 12.37
N GLN A 301 9.51 2.88 13.06
CA GLN A 301 10.00 4.24 13.30
C GLN A 301 11.39 4.28 13.96
N LEU A 302 11.59 3.63 15.11
CA LEU A 302 12.90 3.70 15.79
C LEU A 302 14.04 3.22 14.90
N ALA A 303 13.79 2.20 14.06
CA ALA A 303 14.79 1.68 13.14
C ALA A 303 15.03 2.65 11.97
N VAL A 304 13.99 3.30 11.45
CA VAL A 304 14.08 4.22 10.30
C VAL A 304 14.75 5.54 10.67
N GLU A 305 14.63 6.00 11.93
CA GLU A 305 15.35 7.18 12.45
C GLU A 305 16.88 7.04 12.27
N ASN A 306 17.43 5.83 12.41
CA ASN A 306 18.87 5.61 12.16
C ASN A 306 19.27 5.92 10.71
N PHE A 307 18.40 5.58 9.76
CA PHE A 307 18.63 5.83 8.34
C PHE A 307 18.37 7.30 7.99
N CYS A 308 17.36 7.92 8.59
CA CYS A 308 17.08 9.34 8.48
C CYS A 308 18.32 10.19 8.83
N CYS A 309 18.93 9.92 9.98
CA CYS A 309 20.15 10.60 10.43
C CYS A 309 21.38 10.38 9.52
N ALA A 310 21.34 9.42 8.60
CA ALA A 310 22.43 9.12 7.66
C ALA A 310 22.12 9.51 6.20
N LEU A 311 20.85 9.52 5.80
CA LEU A 311 20.39 9.59 4.42
C LEU A 311 19.44 10.77 4.15
N SER A 312 19.25 11.65 5.13
CA SER A 312 18.26 12.73 5.12
C SER A 312 16.83 12.20 5.18
N ASP A 313 16.14 12.11 4.05
CA ASP A 313 14.71 11.81 4.02
C ASP A 313 14.50 10.36 3.61
N VAL A 314 13.79 9.60 4.45
CA VAL A 314 13.56 8.17 4.27
C VAL A 314 12.12 7.81 4.55
N TYR A 315 11.68 6.66 4.06
CA TYR A 315 10.38 6.10 4.46
C TYR A 315 10.43 4.59 4.48
N THR A 316 9.61 3.98 5.33
CA THR A 316 9.28 2.55 5.28
C THR A 316 7.83 2.35 4.85
N PHE A 317 7.56 1.17 4.31
CA PHE A 317 6.24 0.71 3.89
C PHE A 317 6.18 -0.80 4.11
N GLY A 318 5.69 -1.20 5.28
CA GLY A 318 5.76 -2.58 5.72
C GLY A 318 4.61 -2.98 6.64
N PRO A 319 4.49 -4.28 6.95
CA PRO A 319 3.50 -4.77 7.88
C PRO A 319 3.90 -4.42 9.33
N THR A 320 2.92 -4.04 10.12
CA THR A 320 3.00 -3.83 11.57
C THR A 320 1.88 -4.59 12.26
N PHE A 321 2.06 -4.82 13.56
CA PHE A 321 1.21 -5.74 14.31
C PHE A 321 0.81 -5.14 15.65
N ARG A 322 -0.43 -5.37 16.08
CA ARG A 322 -0.94 -5.01 17.40
C ARG A 322 -1.71 -6.18 17.98
N ALA A 323 -1.35 -6.63 19.19
CA ALA A 323 -1.93 -7.81 19.81
C ALA A 323 -3.14 -7.50 20.71
N GLU A 324 -3.57 -6.24 20.76
CA GLU A 324 -4.74 -5.81 21.51
C GLU A 324 -5.98 -6.65 21.15
N ASN A 325 -6.74 -7.08 22.17
CA ASN A 325 -7.99 -7.81 21.98
C ASN A 325 -9.15 -6.89 21.56
N SER A 326 -8.99 -6.18 20.44
CA SER A 326 -9.93 -5.20 19.91
C SER A 326 -10.67 -5.74 18.68
N ASN A 327 -12.00 -5.86 18.77
CA ASN A 327 -12.85 -6.36 17.68
C ASN A 327 -13.80 -5.26 17.16
N THR A 328 -13.23 -4.19 16.61
CA THR A 328 -14.00 -3.08 16.01
C THR A 328 -13.93 -3.10 14.49
N ALA A 329 -14.76 -2.29 13.83
CA ALA A 329 -14.70 -2.11 12.38
C ALA A 329 -13.43 -1.38 11.89
N ARG A 330 -12.58 -0.87 12.80
CA ARG A 330 -11.42 -0.02 12.49
C ARG A 330 -10.08 -0.61 12.89
N HIS A 331 -10.06 -1.75 13.58
CA HIS A 331 -8.82 -2.38 14.06
C HIS A 331 -8.52 -3.70 13.35
N LEU A 332 -7.22 -3.90 13.11
CA LEU A 332 -6.62 -5.14 12.62
C LEU A 332 -5.44 -5.47 13.53
N ALA A 333 -5.18 -6.77 13.69
CA ALA A 333 -3.99 -7.26 14.37
C ALA A 333 -2.73 -7.23 13.49
N GLU A 334 -2.92 -7.23 12.16
CA GLU A 334 -1.88 -7.11 11.14
C GLU A 334 -2.37 -6.10 10.10
N PHE A 335 -1.60 -5.04 9.88
CA PHE A 335 -1.91 -3.96 8.95
C PHE A 335 -0.62 -3.40 8.34
N TRP A 336 -0.75 -2.51 7.35
CA TRP A 336 0.41 -1.92 6.68
C TRP A 336 0.57 -0.46 7.08
N MET A 337 1.78 -0.07 7.44
CA MET A 337 2.14 1.29 7.78
C MET A 337 3.07 1.88 6.74
N VAL A 338 2.86 3.17 6.44
CA VAL A 338 3.78 4.00 5.66
C VAL A 338 4.36 5.02 6.63
N GLU A 339 5.67 4.97 6.85
CA GLU A 339 6.31 5.76 7.92
C GLU A 339 7.51 6.54 7.35
N PRO A 340 7.30 7.77 6.86
CA PRO A 340 8.39 8.68 6.52
C PRO A 340 9.03 9.32 7.75
N GLU A 341 10.33 9.57 7.64
CA GLU A 341 11.14 10.29 8.62
C GLU A 341 12.05 11.28 7.88
N LEU A 342 12.08 12.52 8.36
CA LEU A 342 12.75 13.64 7.70
C LEU A 342 13.82 14.23 8.64
N ALA A 343 15.06 14.32 8.15
CA ALA A 343 16.13 14.95 8.89
C ALA A 343 16.02 16.48 8.79
N PHE A 344 16.51 17.19 9.81
CA PHE A 344 16.44 18.66 9.88
C PHE A 344 15.00 19.22 9.83
N ALA A 345 14.03 18.42 10.29
CA ALA A 345 12.61 18.74 10.26
C ALA A 345 12.05 18.97 11.67
N ASP A 346 11.12 19.91 11.78
CA ASP A 346 10.31 20.16 12.96
C ASP A 346 8.88 19.65 12.76
N LEU A 347 8.01 19.86 13.76
CA LEU A 347 6.61 19.46 13.68
C LEU A 347 5.89 20.11 12.48
N GLU A 348 6.17 21.39 12.19
CA GLU A 348 5.55 22.09 11.06
C GLU A 348 5.90 21.44 9.71
N THR A 349 7.16 21.09 9.54
CA THR A 349 7.63 20.37 8.34
C THR A 349 6.95 19.00 8.24
N CYS A 350 6.77 18.31 9.37
CA CYS A 350 6.04 17.04 9.43
C CYS A 350 4.58 17.19 8.99
N VAL A 351 3.87 18.20 9.51
CA VAL A 351 2.48 18.54 9.14
C VAL A 351 2.37 18.80 7.63
N ARG A 352 3.25 19.65 7.09
CA ARG A 352 3.26 19.98 5.67
C ARG A 352 3.53 18.76 4.79
N CYS A 353 4.41 17.86 5.22
CA CYS A 353 4.66 16.60 4.51
C CYS A 353 3.43 15.68 4.54
N GLY A 354 2.79 15.54 5.71
CA GLY A 354 1.57 14.74 5.87
C GLY A 354 0.40 15.25 5.00
N GLU A 355 0.15 16.56 5.00
CA GLU A 355 -0.86 17.20 4.16
C GLU A 355 -0.56 16.97 2.66
N ALA A 356 0.67 17.26 2.23
CA ALA A 356 1.06 17.10 0.83
C ALA A 356 0.96 15.64 0.35
N TYR A 357 1.34 14.69 1.21
CA TYR A 357 1.24 13.26 0.93
C TYR A 357 -0.21 12.81 0.78
N LEU A 358 -1.07 13.19 1.73
CA LEU A 358 -2.48 12.80 1.69
C LEU A 358 -3.19 13.39 0.47
N LYS A 359 -2.97 14.68 0.17
CA LYS A 359 -3.49 15.33 -1.04
C LYS A 359 -3.03 14.62 -2.30
N PHE A 360 -1.74 14.33 -2.43
CA PHE A 360 -1.19 13.62 -3.59
C PHE A 360 -1.86 12.25 -3.80
N CYS A 361 -2.03 11.45 -2.75
CA CYS A 361 -2.69 10.15 -2.85
C CYS A 361 -4.16 10.26 -3.29
N VAL A 362 -4.90 11.26 -2.77
CA VAL A 362 -6.29 11.50 -3.16
C VAL A 362 -6.40 11.98 -4.61
N GLU A 363 -5.56 12.93 -5.03
CA GLU A 363 -5.50 13.38 -6.43
C GLU A 363 -5.15 12.23 -7.37
N TRP A 364 -4.20 11.39 -6.97
CA TRP A 364 -3.82 10.20 -7.72
C TRP A 364 -4.99 9.23 -7.86
N ALA A 365 -5.77 9.00 -6.80
CA ALA A 365 -6.95 8.14 -6.85
C ALA A 365 -8.00 8.69 -7.82
N LEU A 366 -8.33 9.98 -7.72
CA LEU A 366 -9.27 10.66 -8.61
C LEU A 366 -8.83 10.60 -10.08
N LYS A 367 -7.51 10.67 -10.34
CA LYS A 367 -6.96 10.64 -11.69
C LYS A 367 -6.84 9.23 -12.27
N ASN A 368 -6.31 8.28 -11.51
CA ASN A 368 -5.88 6.96 -12.00
C ASN A 368 -6.85 5.83 -11.69
N CYS A 369 -7.84 6.05 -10.81
CA CYS A 369 -8.83 5.03 -10.41
C CYS A 369 -10.27 5.41 -10.81
N LYS A 370 -10.46 6.27 -11.82
CA LYS A 370 -11.76 6.88 -12.18
C LYS A 370 -12.93 5.89 -12.23
N SER A 371 -12.77 4.77 -12.93
CA SER A 371 -13.82 3.75 -13.08
C SER A 371 -14.21 3.10 -11.74
N ASP A 372 -13.22 2.86 -10.88
CA ASP A 372 -13.42 2.23 -9.57
C ASP A 372 -13.98 3.23 -8.55
N ILE A 373 -13.52 4.49 -8.57
CA ILE A 373 -14.11 5.57 -7.77
C ILE A 373 -15.57 5.81 -8.14
N ALA A 374 -15.91 5.86 -9.43
CA ALA A 374 -17.29 6.00 -9.89
C ALA A 374 -18.17 4.81 -9.43
N PHE A 375 -17.61 3.61 -9.33
CA PHE A 375 -18.31 2.46 -8.77
C PHE A 375 -18.57 2.62 -7.27
N PHE A 376 -17.58 3.05 -6.49
CA PHE A 376 -17.76 3.32 -5.06
C PHE A 376 -18.76 4.46 -4.82
N GLU A 377 -18.70 5.53 -5.61
CA GLU A 377 -19.65 6.63 -5.53
C GLU A 377 -21.08 6.16 -5.81
N LYS A 378 -21.25 5.25 -6.77
CA LYS A 378 -22.55 4.71 -7.11
C LYS A 378 -23.11 3.74 -6.05
N TRP A 379 -22.28 2.93 -5.42
CA TRP A 379 -22.76 1.77 -4.64
C TRP A 379 -22.38 1.77 -3.15
N VAL A 380 -21.43 2.61 -2.74
CA VAL A 380 -20.91 2.68 -1.38
C VAL A 380 -21.21 4.03 -0.75
N ASP A 381 -20.78 5.13 -1.37
CA ASP A 381 -20.91 6.47 -0.79
C ASP A 381 -21.12 7.53 -1.87
N LYS A 382 -22.34 8.07 -1.93
CA LYS A 382 -22.77 9.06 -2.93
C LYS A 382 -22.01 10.39 -2.88
N SER A 383 -21.37 10.68 -1.75
CA SER A 383 -20.60 11.90 -1.51
C SER A 383 -19.09 11.71 -1.70
N LEU A 384 -18.64 10.51 -2.12
CA LEU A 384 -17.22 10.15 -2.15
C LEU A 384 -16.38 11.13 -2.97
N SER A 385 -16.73 11.35 -4.24
CA SER A 385 -15.92 12.19 -5.13
C SER A 385 -15.89 13.65 -4.67
N GLU A 386 -16.98 14.16 -4.08
CA GLU A 386 -17.05 15.49 -3.48
C GLU A 386 -16.13 15.59 -2.27
N ARG A 387 -16.21 14.65 -1.32
CA ARG A 387 -15.34 14.63 -0.14
C ARG A 387 -13.86 14.50 -0.52
N LEU A 388 -13.52 13.70 -1.53
CA LEU A 388 -12.15 13.58 -2.00
C LEU A 388 -11.64 14.89 -2.62
N ARG A 389 -12.47 15.59 -3.41
CA ARG A 389 -12.12 16.93 -3.93
C ARG A 389 -11.92 17.94 -2.81
N ASP A 390 -12.80 17.94 -1.81
CA ASP A 390 -12.70 18.80 -0.63
C ASP A 390 -11.35 18.64 0.09
N ILE A 391 -10.86 17.41 0.25
CA ILE A 391 -9.55 17.14 0.85
C ILE A 391 -8.41 17.74 0.02
N THR A 392 -8.51 17.72 -1.31
CA THR A 392 -7.47 18.26 -2.19
C THR A 392 -7.51 19.78 -2.29
N GLU A 393 -8.70 20.38 -2.28
CA GLU A 393 -8.91 21.80 -2.56
C GLU A 393 -8.85 22.68 -1.30
N LYS A 394 -9.27 22.17 -0.14
CA LYS A 394 -9.26 22.92 1.12
C LYS A 394 -7.88 22.83 1.80
N PRO A 395 -7.39 23.92 2.42
CA PRO A 395 -6.25 23.81 3.34
C PRO A 395 -6.66 23.02 4.58
N PHE A 396 -5.72 22.29 5.16
CA PHE A 396 -6.00 21.58 6.40
C PHE A 396 -6.04 22.60 7.54
N SER A 397 -7.13 22.58 8.30
CA SER A 397 -7.23 23.43 9.50
C SER A 397 -6.23 22.96 10.54
N ARG A 398 -5.80 23.86 11.44
CA ARG A 398 -4.90 23.49 12.54
C ARG A 398 -5.48 23.99 13.85
N VAL A 399 -5.38 23.14 14.88
CA VAL A 399 -5.86 23.43 16.23
C VAL A 399 -4.96 22.74 17.23
N SER A 400 -4.69 23.35 18.39
CA SER A 400 -4.03 22.62 19.48
C SER A 400 -5.00 21.62 20.12
N TYR A 401 -4.49 20.56 20.74
CA TYR A 401 -5.29 19.62 21.51
C TYR A 401 -6.13 20.34 22.57
N THR A 402 -5.52 21.30 23.28
CA THR A 402 -6.20 22.08 24.32
C THR A 402 -7.41 22.84 23.76
N GLU A 403 -7.23 23.56 22.65
CA GLU A 403 -8.34 24.25 21.99
C GLU A 403 -9.40 23.27 21.44
N ALA A 404 -8.98 22.10 20.94
CA ALA A 404 -9.91 21.08 20.46
C ALA A 404 -10.80 20.54 21.60
N VAL A 405 -10.23 20.25 22.77
CA VAL A 405 -10.99 19.86 23.97
C VAL A 405 -11.92 20.99 24.42
N ASP A 406 -11.46 22.24 24.44
CA ASP A 406 -12.30 23.39 24.79
C ASP A 406 -13.52 23.53 23.86
N MET A 407 -13.33 23.32 22.54
CA MET A 407 -14.42 23.33 21.56
C MET A 407 -15.44 22.21 21.83
N LEU A 408 -14.96 21.00 22.13
CA LEU A 408 -15.80 19.84 22.43
C LEU A 408 -16.60 20.06 23.73
N GLN A 409 -15.95 20.49 24.80
CA GLN A 409 -16.59 20.79 26.09
C GLN A 409 -17.61 21.93 25.98
N LYS A 410 -17.31 22.95 25.19
CA LYS A 410 -18.25 24.03 24.90
C LYS A 410 -19.51 23.52 24.21
N ALA A 411 -19.37 22.63 23.21
CA ALA A 411 -20.51 22.05 22.51
C ALA A 411 -21.44 21.24 23.43
N VAL A 412 -20.84 20.48 24.37
CA VAL A 412 -21.57 19.75 25.43
C VAL A 412 -22.27 20.73 26.37
N LYS A 413 -21.57 21.76 26.86
CA LYS A 413 -22.13 22.76 27.78
C LYS A 413 -23.28 23.55 27.17
N GLU A 414 -23.21 23.84 25.87
CA GLU A 414 -24.26 24.56 25.12
C GLU A 414 -25.41 23.64 24.68
N GLY A 415 -25.33 22.33 24.93
CA GLY A 415 -26.36 21.36 24.54
C GLY A 415 -26.47 21.15 23.02
N THR A 416 -25.42 21.49 22.27
CA THR A 416 -25.41 21.35 20.79
C THR A 416 -24.93 19.97 20.33
N MET A 417 -24.22 19.24 21.19
CA MET A 417 -23.73 17.90 20.93
C MET A 417 -23.65 17.12 22.26
N GLU A 418 -24.08 15.86 22.25
CA GLU A 418 -23.86 14.91 23.33
C GLU A 418 -22.88 13.84 22.82
N PHE A 419 -21.82 13.58 23.56
CA PHE A 419 -20.83 12.54 23.25
C PHE A 419 -21.01 11.35 24.19
N GLU A 420 -20.76 10.15 23.69
CA GLU A 420 -20.75 8.95 24.53
C GLU A 420 -19.64 9.01 25.58
N ASN A 421 -18.48 9.55 25.19
CA ASN A 421 -17.34 9.80 26.06
C ASN A 421 -17.19 11.30 26.32
N THR A 422 -17.20 11.70 27.58
CA THR A 422 -17.00 13.11 27.93
C THR A 422 -15.58 13.54 27.58
N PRO A 423 -15.39 14.61 26.79
CA PRO A 423 -14.07 15.12 26.45
C PRO A 423 -13.43 15.82 27.66
N GLU A 424 -12.32 15.29 28.17
CA GLU A 424 -11.54 15.89 29.27
C GLU A 424 -10.09 16.13 28.84
N TRP A 425 -9.50 17.21 29.35
CA TRP A 425 -8.09 17.50 29.08
C TRP A 425 -7.21 16.47 29.78
N GLY A 426 -6.37 15.78 29.03
CA GLY A 426 -5.58 14.65 29.51
C GLY A 426 -6.12 13.30 29.07
N ASP A 427 -7.31 13.23 28.46
CA ASP A 427 -7.85 12.03 27.84
C ASP A 427 -7.62 12.03 26.32
N ASP A 428 -7.51 10.83 25.73
CA ASP A 428 -7.36 10.70 24.29
C ASP A 428 -8.68 11.02 23.55
N LEU A 429 -8.57 11.65 22.38
CA LEU A 429 -9.74 12.00 21.58
C LEU A 429 -10.37 10.74 20.99
N GLN A 430 -11.63 10.49 21.34
CA GLN A 430 -12.36 9.36 20.77
C GLN A 430 -12.80 9.68 19.34
N THR A 431 -13.05 8.66 18.52
CA THR A 431 -13.37 8.92 17.11
C THR A 431 -14.64 9.75 16.90
N GLU A 432 -15.57 9.75 17.85
CA GLU A 432 -16.73 10.66 17.80
C GLU A 432 -16.31 12.14 17.92
N HIS A 433 -15.31 12.44 18.77
CA HIS A 433 -14.73 13.76 18.95
C HIS A 433 -13.98 14.18 17.69
N GLU A 434 -13.09 13.30 17.20
CA GLU A 434 -12.30 13.53 15.99
C GLU A 434 -13.19 13.85 14.78
N ARG A 435 -14.22 13.02 14.58
CA ARG A 435 -15.17 13.20 13.48
C ARG A 435 -15.98 14.47 13.65
N TRP A 436 -16.42 14.80 14.86
CA TRP A 436 -17.17 16.03 15.08
C TRP A 436 -16.33 17.27 14.80
N LEU A 437 -15.04 17.28 15.20
CA LEU A 437 -14.11 18.36 14.84
C LEU A 437 -14.00 18.51 13.31
N ALA A 438 -13.72 17.42 12.60
CA ALA A 438 -13.54 17.46 11.14
C ALA A 438 -14.85 17.76 10.37
N GLU A 439 -15.97 17.17 10.76
CA GLU A 439 -17.25 17.22 10.03
C GLU A 439 -18.05 18.48 10.38
N THR A 440 -18.06 18.90 11.65
CA THR A 440 -18.95 19.96 12.15
C THR A 440 -18.23 21.29 12.34
N VAL A 441 -17.07 21.27 13.01
CA VAL A 441 -16.34 22.50 13.35
C VAL A 441 -15.58 23.04 12.14
N PHE A 442 -14.68 22.23 11.59
CA PHE A 442 -13.78 22.67 10.51
C PHE A 442 -14.33 22.39 9.11
N LYS A 443 -15.32 21.49 8.98
CA LYS A 443 -15.98 21.11 7.71
C LYS A 443 -14.96 20.72 6.62
N GLY A 444 -13.94 19.98 7.04
CA GLY A 444 -12.78 19.60 6.25
C GLY A 444 -11.71 18.92 7.12
N PRO A 445 -10.57 18.56 6.53
CA PRO A 445 -9.45 17.99 7.28
C PRO A 445 -8.92 18.97 8.33
N VAL A 446 -8.53 18.42 9.48
CA VAL A 446 -7.94 19.19 10.58
C VAL A 446 -6.72 18.46 11.14
N VAL A 447 -5.69 19.21 11.48
CA VAL A 447 -4.50 18.74 12.16
C VAL A 447 -4.58 19.21 13.61
N VAL A 448 -4.69 18.25 14.52
CA VAL A 448 -4.61 18.51 15.96
C VAL A 448 -3.16 18.40 16.37
N VAL A 449 -2.63 19.38 17.10
CA VAL A 449 -1.21 19.42 17.52
C VAL A 449 -1.05 19.59 19.02
N ASP A 450 0.15 19.35 19.54
CA ASP A 450 0.54 19.64 20.92
C ASP A 450 -0.29 18.88 21.97
N TYR A 451 -0.28 17.54 21.83
CA TYR A 451 -1.00 16.63 22.74
C TYR A 451 -0.35 16.55 24.13
N PRO A 452 -1.12 16.17 25.18
CA PRO A 452 -0.58 15.91 26.50
C PRO A 452 0.54 14.88 26.46
N ARG A 453 1.64 15.21 27.14
CA ARG A 453 2.86 14.39 27.20
C ARG A 453 2.60 12.96 27.70
N ASP A 454 1.72 12.83 28.68
CA ASP A 454 1.49 11.55 29.36
C ASP A 454 0.63 10.57 28.55
N LEU A 455 -0.07 11.07 27.51
CA LEU A 455 -0.84 10.24 26.55
C LEU A 455 0.01 9.71 25.39
N LYS A 456 1.17 10.31 25.15
CA LYS A 456 1.95 10.07 23.94
C LYS A 456 3.29 9.39 24.25
N ALA A 457 3.85 8.76 23.21
CA ALA A 457 5.03 7.91 23.32
C ALA A 457 6.29 8.68 23.79
N PHE A 458 7.22 7.94 24.38
CA PHE A 458 8.42 8.49 25.04
C PHE A 458 9.36 9.28 24.11
N TYR A 459 9.33 9.01 22.80
CA TYR A 459 10.23 9.60 21.81
C TYR A 459 9.78 10.98 21.32
N MET A 460 8.58 11.44 21.67
CA MET A 460 8.04 12.70 21.17
C MET A 460 8.71 13.90 21.87
N LYS A 461 9.07 14.94 21.11
CA LYS A 461 9.73 16.13 21.63
C LYS A 461 8.87 16.84 22.67
N GLN A 462 9.44 17.14 23.83
CA GLN A 462 8.74 17.84 24.91
C GLN A 462 8.71 19.34 24.66
N ASN A 463 7.49 19.91 24.67
CA ASN A 463 7.26 21.35 24.50
C ASN A 463 7.74 22.15 25.72
N GLU A 464 7.92 23.46 25.55
CA GLU A 464 8.44 24.36 26.60
C GLU A 464 7.47 24.55 27.77
N ASP A 465 6.18 24.25 27.58
CA ASP A 465 5.14 24.35 28.61
C ASP A 465 5.25 23.25 29.71
N GLY A 466 6.09 22.23 29.48
CA GLY A 466 6.28 21.10 30.37
C GLY A 466 5.08 20.15 30.49
N LYS A 467 4.04 20.32 29.67
CA LYS A 467 2.78 19.56 29.71
C LYS A 467 2.47 18.82 28.42
N THR A 468 2.89 19.38 27.28
CA THR A 468 2.58 18.84 25.96
C THR A 468 3.83 18.34 25.23
N VAL A 469 3.61 17.61 24.15
CA VAL A 469 4.65 17.16 23.22
C VAL A 469 4.31 17.60 21.81
N ALA A 470 5.33 17.81 20.99
CA ALA A 470 5.21 18.21 19.58
C ALA A 470 4.70 17.05 18.71
N ALA A 471 3.47 16.63 18.96
CA ALA A 471 2.73 15.60 18.24
C ALA A 471 1.72 16.25 17.28
N MET A 472 1.35 15.50 16.24
CA MET A 472 0.24 15.84 15.35
C MET A 472 -0.60 14.60 15.03
N ASP A 473 -1.90 14.79 14.93
CA ASP A 473 -2.82 13.82 14.35
C ASP A 473 -3.62 14.51 13.23
N VAL A 474 -3.64 13.93 12.02
CA VAL A 474 -4.41 14.41 10.88
C VAL A 474 -5.75 13.70 10.85
N LEU A 475 -6.82 14.45 11.10
CA LEU A 475 -8.19 13.97 11.13
C LEU A 475 -8.89 14.30 9.83
N VAL A 476 -9.58 13.32 9.25
CA VAL A 476 -10.40 13.51 8.05
C VAL A 476 -11.86 13.11 8.29
N PRO A 477 -12.82 13.76 7.62
CA PRO A 477 -14.24 13.41 7.74
C PRO A 477 -14.51 11.91 7.51
N ARG A 478 -15.48 11.36 8.26
CA ARG A 478 -15.91 9.94 8.33
C ARG A 478 -14.90 8.95 8.92
N ILE A 479 -13.60 9.16 8.73
CA ILE A 479 -12.58 8.22 9.18
C ILE A 479 -12.11 8.55 10.60
N GLY A 480 -11.86 9.83 10.91
CA GLY A 480 -11.09 10.26 12.07
C GLY A 480 -9.61 10.35 11.71
N GLU A 481 -8.73 9.96 12.62
CA GLU A 481 -7.28 9.95 12.41
C GLU A 481 -6.85 9.07 11.23
N VAL A 482 -6.05 9.62 10.31
CA VAL A 482 -5.40 8.89 9.20
C VAL A 482 -3.87 8.94 9.24
N ILE A 483 -3.30 9.97 9.87
CA ILE A 483 -1.86 10.12 10.10
C ILE A 483 -1.65 10.53 11.56
N GLY A 484 -0.73 9.86 12.24
CA GLY A 484 -0.22 10.27 13.55
C GLY A 484 1.29 10.45 13.47
N GLY A 485 1.83 11.50 14.06
CA GLY A 485 3.26 11.81 13.95
C GLY A 485 3.77 12.78 14.99
N SER A 486 5.08 13.03 14.99
CA SER A 486 5.68 13.98 15.91
C SER A 486 7.06 14.44 15.45
N GLN A 487 7.50 15.56 16.01
CA GLN A 487 8.92 15.85 16.11
C GLN A 487 9.54 14.95 17.18
N ARG A 488 10.74 14.44 16.93
CA ARG A 488 11.41 13.50 17.85
C ARG A 488 12.25 14.25 18.87
N GLU A 489 12.34 13.72 20.07
CA GLU A 489 13.17 14.30 21.14
C GLU A 489 14.65 14.11 20.79
N GLU A 490 15.30 15.20 20.40
CA GLU A 490 16.70 15.23 20.02
C GLU A 490 17.64 15.49 21.21
N ASN A 491 17.10 15.92 22.36
CA ASN A 491 17.88 16.12 23.59
C ASN A 491 17.98 14.82 24.39
N LEU A 492 19.21 14.30 24.54
CA LEU A 492 19.47 13.03 25.21
C LEU A 492 18.97 12.98 26.66
N GLU A 493 19.17 14.04 27.45
CA GLU A 493 18.78 14.06 28.86
C GLU A 493 17.26 14.01 29.02
N LYS A 494 16.55 14.79 28.19
CA LYS A 494 15.09 14.80 28.13
C LYS A 494 14.53 13.45 27.69
N LEU A 495 15.15 12.83 26.68
CA LEU A 495 14.78 11.49 26.18
C LEU A 495 14.99 10.43 27.26
N GLU A 496 16.17 10.36 27.87
CA GLU A 496 16.48 9.37 28.91
C GLU A 496 15.59 9.54 30.15
N LYS A 497 15.26 10.78 30.52
CA LYS A 497 14.30 11.06 31.58
C LYS A 497 12.93 10.48 31.24
N ARG A 498 12.40 10.76 30.05
CA ARG A 498 11.09 10.24 29.62
C ARG A 498 11.08 8.72 29.51
N MET A 499 12.13 8.12 28.99
CA MET A 499 12.28 6.66 28.92
C MET A 499 12.20 6.00 30.30
N LYS A 500 12.85 6.57 31.32
CA LYS A 500 12.77 6.07 32.70
C LYS A 500 11.36 6.21 33.29
N GLU A 501 10.65 7.29 32.98
CA GLU A 501 9.26 7.48 33.42
C GLU A 501 8.28 6.50 32.74
N CYS A 502 8.64 5.99 31.55
CA CYS A 502 7.90 4.96 30.83
C CYS A 502 8.40 3.53 31.11
N ASP A 503 9.20 3.33 32.18
CA ASP A 503 9.75 2.04 32.58
C ASP A 503 10.58 1.30 31.49
N LEU A 504 11.24 2.06 30.59
CA LEU A 504 12.09 1.50 29.53
C LEU A 504 13.52 1.27 30.00
N ASP A 505 14.10 0.12 29.61
CA ASP A 505 15.51 -0.20 29.86
C ASP A 505 16.44 0.58 28.91
N LEU A 506 17.11 1.61 29.42
CA LEU A 506 18.03 2.43 28.64
C LEU A 506 19.14 1.64 27.92
N GLU A 507 19.56 0.51 28.47
CA GLU A 507 20.62 -0.30 27.87
C GLU A 507 20.10 -1.09 26.67
N ALA A 508 18.82 -1.47 26.63
CA ALA A 508 18.20 -2.09 25.47
C ALA A 508 18.10 -1.15 24.26
N TYR A 509 18.05 0.17 24.51
CA TYR A 509 17.92 1.23 23.50
C TYR A 509 19.24 2.01 23.29
N TRP A 510 20.39 1.41 23.60
CA TRP A 510 21.70 2.06 23.45
C TRP A 510 21.90 2.68 22.05
N TRP A 511 21.49 1.95 21.00
CA TRP A 511 21.62 2.35 19.60
C TRP A 511 20.72 3.53 19.24
N TYR A 512 19.53 3.61 19.85
CA TYR A 512 18.60 4.71 19.65
C TYR A 512 19.08 5.99 20.37
N ARG A 513 19.67 5.83 21.56
CA ARG A 513 20.31 6.91 22.32
C ARG A 513 21.55 7.46 21.60
N ASP A 514 22.30 6.62 20.92
CA ASP A 514 23.50 7.02 20.17
C ASP A 514 23.18 8.03 19.05
N LEU A 515 21.96 7.99 18.48
CA LEU A 515 21.48 9.01 17.54
C LEU A 515 21.52 10.42 18.14
N ARG A 516 21.32 10.54 19.47
CA ARG A 516 21.33 11.81 20.19
C ARG A 516 22.72 12.19 20.70
N ARG A 517 23.70 11.27 20.64
CA ARG A 517 25.09 11.49 21.08
C ARG A 517 26.01 11.94 19.95
N PHE A 518 25.85 11.37 18.76
CA PHE A 518 26.80 11.52 17.66
C PHE A 518 26.20 12.35 16.52
N GLY A 519 26.25 13.68 16.66
CA GLY A 519 25.78 14.59 15.62
C GLY A 519 24.25 14.65 15.50
N THR A 520 23.56 14.75 16.63
CA THR A 520 22.09 14.84 16.68
C THR A 520 21.55 16.00 15.85
N VAL A 521 20.35 15.83 15.31
CA VAL A 521 19.62 16.84 14.52
C VAL A 521 18.15 16.86 14.94
N PRO A 522 17.46 18.00 14.84
CA PRO A 522 16.00 17.99 14.83
C PRO A 522 15.52 17.11 13.68
N HIS A 523 14.58 16.21 13.93
CA HIS A 523 13.96 15.39 12.92
C HIS A 523 12.52 15.09 13.33
N ALA A 524 11.71 14.78 12.34
CA ALA A 524 10.29 14.53 12.53
C ALA A 524 9.81 13.49 11.52
N GLY A 525 8.75 12.78 11.88
CA GLY A 525 8.13 11.80 11.01
C GLY A 525 6.71 11.48 11.45
N PHE A 526 6.06 10.65 10.65
CA PHE A 526 4.70 10.24 10.91
C PHE A 526 4.46 8.82 10.42
N GLY A 527 3.40 8.19 10.91
CA GLY A 527 2.85 6.95 10.38
C GLY A 527 1.50 7.19 9.74
N LEU A 528 1.29 6.64 8.54
CA LEU A 528 -0.02 6.53 7.91
C LEU A 528 -0.45 5.06 7.90
N GLY A 529 -1.62 4.78 8.48
CA GLY A 529 -2.27 3.48 8.35
C GLY A 529 -2.77 3.28 6.91
N PHE A 530 -2.12 2.41 6.14
CA PHE A 530 -2.42 2.24 4.72
C PHE A 530 -3.87 1.78 4.48
N GLU A 531 -4.38 0.89 5.34
CA GLU A 531 -5.79 0.51 5.28
C GLU A 531 -6.75 1.68 5.56
N ARG A 532 -6.42 2.62 6.46
CA ARG A 532 -7.26 3.81 6.70
C ARG A 532 -7.27 4.75 5.48
N LEU A 533 -6.14 4.92 4.79
CA LEU A 533 -6.10 5.62 3.50
C LEU A 533 -7.00 4.93 2.46
N LEU A 534 -7.01 3.59 2.41
CA LEU A 534 -7.90 2.85 1.50
C LEU A 534 -9.37 3.03 1.86
N MET A 535 -9.72 3.04 3.15
CA MET A 535 -11.08 3.36 3.60
C MET A 535 -11.50 4.75 3.13
N LEU A 536 -10.60 5.74 3.26
CA LEU A 536 -10.84 7.10 2.80
C LEU A 536 -11.16 7.17 1.30
N VAL A 537 -10.30 6.61 0.45
CA VAL A 537 -10.45 6.71 -1.02
C VAL A 537 -11.54 5.80 -1.60
N THR A 538 -11.94 4.74 -0.90
CA THR A 538 -13.01 3.83 -1.34
C THR A 538 -14.37 4.13 -0.70
N GLY A 539 -14.41 4.94 0.36
CA GLY A 539 -15.62 5.19 1.16
C GLY A 539 -16.07 3.99 2.01
N LEU A 540 -15.27 2.92 2.11
CA LEU A 540 -15.61 1.75 2.91
C LEU A 540 -15.44 2.02 4.40
N GLU A 541 -16.43 1.58 5.19
CA GLU A 541 -16.51 1.86 6.63
C GLU A 541 -15.81 0.82 7.52
N ASN A 542 -15.47 -0.35 6.97
CA ASN A 542 -14.84 -1.41 7.75
C ASN A 542 -13.50 -1.82 7.11
N ILE A 543 -12.46 -1.81 7.94
CA ILE A 543 -11.06 -1.99 7.58
C ILE A 543 -10.78 -3.39 6.98
N ARG A 544 -11.65 -4.37 7.26
CA ARG A 544 -11.51 -5.76 6.81
C ARG A 544 -11.79 -5.93 5.32
N GLU A 545 -12.43 -4.95 4.68
CA GLU A 545 -12.68 -4.98 3.24
C GLU A 545 -11.48 -4.47 2.43
N VAL A 546 -10.57 -3.72 3.04
CA VAL A 546 -9.49 -3.00 2.33
C VAL A 546 -8.13 -3.69 2.39
N ILE A 547 -8.05 -4.85 3.05
CA ILE A 547 -6.90 -5.75 3.06
C ILE A 547 -7.33 -7.14 2.54
N PRO A 548 -6.47 -7.90 1.82
CA PRO A 548 -6.87 -9.18 1.24
C PRO A 548 -7.37 -10.20 2.26
N TYR A 549 -6.57 -10.45 3.29
CA TYR A 549 -6.81 -11.43 4.35
C TYR A 549 -6.68 -10.77 5.73
N PRO A 550 -7.72 -10.08 6.19
CA PRO A 550 -7.71 -9.38 7.47
C PRO A 550 -7.39 -10.32 8.65
N ARG A 551 -6.62 -9.82 9.62
CA ARG A 551 -6.33 -10.47 10.92
C ARG A 551 -6.97 -9.66 12.04
N TRP A 552 -7.71 -10.32 12.92
CA TRP A 552 -8.31 -9.72 14.12
C TRP A 552 -8.55 -10.82 15.17
N PRO A 553 -8.97 -10.49 16.41
CA PRO A 553 -9.16 -11.50 17.45
C PRO A 553 -9.97 -12.72 16.98
N SER A 554 -9.41 -13.90 17.23
CA SER A 554 -9.94 -15.22 16.84
C SER A 554 -10.03 -15.50 15.33
N HIS A 555 -9.38 -14.72 14.46
CA HIS A 555 -9.48 -14.88 13.00
C HIS A 555 -8.12 -14.72 12.29
N ALA A 556 -7.65 -15.83 11.72
CA ALA A 556 -6.39 -15.89 10.95
C ALA A 556 -6.50 -16.73 9.65
N ASP A 557 -7.72 -16.95 9.15
CA ASP A 557 -8.00 -17.74 7.93
C ASP A 557 -7.85 -16.92 6.62
N PHE A 558 -8.08 -17.57 5.47
CA PHE A 558 -7.92 -17.01 4.12
C PHE A 558 -9.21 -16.99 3.29
#